data_AF-A0A1G9H3S2-F1
#
_entry.id   AF-A0A1G9H3S2-F1
#
_cell.length_a   1.000
_cell.length_b   1.000
_cell.length_c   1.000
_cell.angle_alpha   90.00
_cell.angle_beta   90.00
_cell.angle_gamma   90.00
#
_symmetry.space_group_name_H-M   'P 1'
#
loop_
_entity.id
_entity.type
_entity.pdbx_description
1 polymer ?
#
loop_
_entity_poly.entity_id
_entity_poly.type
_entity_poly.pdbx_seq_one_letter_code
_entity_poly.pdbx_strand_id
1 'polypeptide(L)'
;MSGDLSEQLSPQEQSERNELVKAFREVAALAAGKRVLFWMLEQAAIYADPFAGENTNATNYTLGQQAVGRKLISKFDEIDPRLYPRLLLDIGELKAMDIAALAAKQETEDEE
;
A
#
# COMPACT_ATOMS: atom_id res chain seq x y z
N MET A 1 34.41 12.27 -12.01
CA MET A 1 33.62 12.19 -13.25
C MET A 1 33.13 10.75 -13.40
N SER A 2 31.97 10.44 -12.83
CA SER A 2 31.23 9.20 -13.12
C SER A 2 29.82 9.66 -13.42
N GLY A 3 29.38 9.32 -14.61
CA GLY A 3 28.33 10.01 -15.35
C GLY A 3 27.02 10.09 -14.59
N ASP A 4 26.52 11.31 -14.51
CA ASP A 4 25.10 11.61 -14.52
C ASP A 4 24.52 11.06 -15.85
N LEU A 5 24.40 9.74 -15.92
CA LEU A 5 23.54 9.05 -16.88
C LEU A 5 22.12 9.26 -16.36
N SER A 6 21.64 10.50 -16.41
CA SER A 6 20.21 10.74 -16.47
C SER A 6 19.76 10.06 -17.76
N GLU A 7 19.34 8.80 -17.67
CA GLU A 7 18.51 8.16 -18.69
C GLU A 7 17.27 9.06 -18.81
N GLN A 8 17.34 10.01 -19.74
CA GLN A 8 16.18 10.81 -20.09
C GLN A 8 15.19 9.84 -20.69
N LEU A 9 14.12 9.58 -19.95
CA LEU A 9 13.00 8.77 -20.42
C LEU A 9 12.56 9.28 -21.79
N SER A 10 12.28 8.35 -22.70
CA SER A 10 11.64 8.70 -23.95
C SER A 10 10.30 9.42 -23.67
N PRO A 11 9.80 10.25 -24.60
CA PRO A 11 8.51 10.92 -24.42
C PRO A 11 7.37 9.95 -24.10
N GLN A 12 7.42 8.72 -24.63
CA GLN A 12 6.44 7.68 -24.36
C GLN A 12 6.56 7.17 -22.92
N GLU A 13 7.76 6.81 -22.45
CA GLU A 13 7.96 6.34 -21.06
C GLU A 13 7.62 7.42 -20.03
N GLN A 14 7.90 8.69 -20.35
CA GLN A 14 7.50 9.83 -19.52
C GLN A 14 5.97 9.93 -19.42
N SER A 15 5.27 9.76 -20.55
CA SER A 15 3.80 9.76 -20.59
C SER A 15 3.21 8.60 -19.78
N GLU A 16 3.72 7.39 -19.99
CA GLU A 16 3.29 6.19 -19.26
C GLU A 16 3.51 6.34 -17.74
N ARG A 17 4.66 6.89 -17.34
CA ARG A 17 4.95 7.20 -15.93
C ARG A 17 3.92 8.19 -15.37
N ASN A 18 3.62 9.27 -16.10
CA ASN A 18 2.69 10.30 -15.64
C ASN A 18 1.26 9.77 -15.48
N GLU A 19 0.79 8.96 -16.44
CA GLU A 19 -0.53 8.31 -16.34
C GLU A 19 -0.58 7.35 -15.16
N LEU A 20 0.49 6.58 -14.91
CA LEU A 20 0.55 5.70 -13.74
C LEU A 20 0.53 6.49 -12.42
N VAL A 21 1.27 7.59 -12.33
CA VAL A 21 1.25 8.50 -11.16
C VAL A 21 -0.16 9.03 -10.92
N LYS A 22 -0.85 9.44 -11.99
CA LYS A 22 -2.24 9.92 -11.91
C LYS A 22 -3.17 8.82 -11.42
N ALA A 23 -3.10 7.61 -11.99
CA ALA A 23 -3.91 6.48 -11.57
C ALA A 23 -3.74 6.13 -10.08
N PHE A 24 -2.51 6.12 -9.58
CA PHE A 24 -2.27 5.88 -8.14
C PHE A 24 -2.90 6.98 -7.26
N ARG A 25 -2.82 8.24 -7.67
CA ARG A 25 -3.45 9.35 -6.94
C ARG A 25 -4.97 9.22 -6.92
N GLU A 26 -5.57 8.85 -8.04
CA GLU A 26 -7.01 8.60 -8.14
C GLU A 26 -7.45 7.45 -7.23
N VAL A 27 -6.72 6.33 -7.25
CA VAL A 27 -6.99 5.19 -6.35
C VAL A 27 -6.83 5.59 -4.89
N ALA A 28 -5.74 6.29 -4.54
CA ALA A 28 -5.49 6.73 -3.16
C ALA A 28 -6.50 7.78 -2.67
N ALA A 29 -7.19 8.50 -3.56
CA ALA A 29 -8.24 9.43 -3.17
C ALA A 29 -9.53 8.71 -2.72
N LEU A 30 -9.79 7.50 -3.22
CA LEU A 30 -10.99 6.73 -2.93
C LEU A 30 -10.83 5.90 -1.65
N ALA A 31 -11.84 5.92 -0.77
CA ALA A 31 -11.82 5.08 0.44
C ALA A 31 -11.73 3.57 0.12
N ALA A 32 -12.37 3.11 -0.96
CA ALA A 32 -12.26 1.74 -1.43
C ALA A 32 -10.85 1.44 -1.99
N GLY A 33 -10.26 2.39 -2.73
CA GLY A 33 -8.91 2.25 -3.25
C GLY A 33 -7.87 2.14 -2.14
N LYS A 34 -7.98 2.96 -1.09
CA LYS A 34 -7.15 2.83 0.13
C LYS A 34 -7.26 1.44 0.76
N ARG A 35 -8.48 0.91 0.91
CA ARG A 35 -8.70 -0.45 1.46
C ARG A 35 -8.00 -1.52 0.62
N VAL A 36 -8.10 -1.44 -0.71
CA VAL A 36 -7.42 -2.39 -1.62
C VAL A 36 -5.90 -2.26 -1.53
N LEU A 37 -5.36 -1.04 -1.59
CA LEU A 37 -3.92 -0.80 -1.47
C LEU A 37 -3.38 -1.34 -0.14
N PHE A 38 -4.10 -1.10 0.95
CA PHE A 38 -3.74 -1.61 2.26
C PHE A 38 -3.81 -3.15 2.32
N TRP A 39 -4.87 -3.75 1.79
CA TRP A 39 -4.99 -5.21 1.71
C TRP A 39 -3.83 -5.84 0.92
N MET A 40 -3.39 -5.22 -0.18
CA MET A 40 -2.24 -5.68 -0.95
C MET A 40 -0.94 -5.66 -0.12
N LEU A 41 -0.74 -4.63 0.72
CA LEU A 41 0.41 -4.56 1.62
C LEU A 41 0.35 -5.63 2.71
N GLU A 42 -0.85 -5.94 3.23
CA GLU A 42 -1.05 -7.05 4.17
C GLU A 42 -0.68 -8.39 3.52
N GLN A 43 -1.06 -8.62 2.26
CA GLN A 43 -0.70 -9.84 1.53
C GLN A 43 0.80 -9.96 1.26
N ALA A 44 1.52 -8.83 1.24
CA ALA A 44 2.96 -8.82 1.10
C ALA A 44 3.71 -9.10 2.43
N ALA A 45 3.01 -9.32 3.54
CA ALA A 45 3.58 -9.66 4.84
C ALA A 45 4.70 -8.68 5.31
N ILE A 46 4.60 -7.40 4.92
CA ILE A 46 5.67 -6.40 5.13
C ILE A 46 5.98 -6.12 6.60
N TYR A 47 5.07 -6.47 7.50
CA TYR A 47 5.22 -6.30 8.95
C TYR A 47 5.53 -7.59 9.70
N ALA A 48 5.57 -8.74 9.01
CA ALA A 48 5.85 -10.02 9.63
C ALA A 48 7.37 -10.24 9.75
N ASP A 49 7.80 -10.96 10.80
CA ASP A 49 9.16 -11.48 10.87
C ASP A 49 9.34 -12.57 9.80
N PRO A 50 10.26 -12.41 8.84
CA PRO A 50 10.49 -13.42 7.83
C PRO A 50 11.20 -14.66 8.38
N PHE A 51 11.85 -14.61 9.53
CA PHE A 51 12.67 -15.72 10.02
C PHE A 51 11.81 -16.86 10.60
N ALA A 52 11.83 -18.01 9.92
CA ALA A 52 11.12 -19.22 10.34
C ALA A 52 12.04 -20.29 10.97
N GLY A 53 13.11 -19.88 11.66
CA GLY A 53 14.07 -20.79 12.26
C GLY A 53 14.88 -21.57 11.22
N GLU A 54 14.94 -22.90 11.37
CA GLU A 54 15.67 -23.80 10.46
C GLU A 54 14.96 -23.97 9.10
N ASN A 55 13.71 -23.52 8.95
CA ASN A 55 12.97 -23.64 7.71
C ASN A 55 13.34 -22.52 6.72
N THR A 56 14.52 -22.65 6.11
CA THR A 56 15.07 -21.70 5.12
C THR A 56 14.11 -21.44 3.95
N ASN A 57 13.32 -22.43 3.54
CA ASN A 57 12.35 -22.27 2.45
C ASN A 57 11.20 -21.34 2.82
N ALA A 58 10.65 -21.48 4.03
CA ALA A 58 9.61 -20.57 4.55
C ALA A 58 10.15 -19.14 4.71
N THR A 59 11.39 -18.98 5.17
CA THR A 59 12.06 -17.68 5.25
C THR A 59 12.19 -17.02 3.88
N ASN A 60 12.71 -17.74 2.88
CA ASN A 60 12.89 -17.22 1.53
C ASN A 60 11.55 -16.88 0.86
N TYR A 61 10.52 -17.69 1.08
CA TYR A 61 9.17 -17.42 0.57
C TYR A 61 8.61 -16.11 1.13
N THR A 62 8.72 -15.90 2.45
CA THR A 62 8.25 -14.67 3.10
C THR A 62 9.03 -13.45 2.63
N LEU A 63 10.37 -13.56 2.49
CA LEU A 63 11.20 -12.49 1.92
C LEU A 63 10.78 -12.12 0.50
N GLY A 64 10.40 -13.11 -0.31
CA GLY A 64 9.87 -12.91 -1.66
C GLY A 64 8.55 -12.15 -1.68
N GLN A 65 7.61 -12.50 -0.80
CA GLN A 65 6.35 -11.75 -0.64
C GLN A 65 6.61 -10.29 -0.22
N GLN A 66 7.48 -10.09 0.77
CA GLN A 66 7.84 -8.76 1.24
C GLN A 66 8.51 -7.90 0.18
N ALA A 67 9.23 -8.50 -0.77
CA ALA A 67 9.83 -7.77 -1.88
C ALA A 67 8.78 -7.07 -2.74
N VAL A 68 7.60 -7.68 -2.94
CA VAL A 68 6.48 -7.05 -3.67
C VAL A 68 5.94 -5.85 -2.89
N GLY A 69 5.75 -5.99 -1.58
CA GLY A 69 5.31 -4.89 -0.72
C GLY A 69 6.29 -3.73 -0.69
N ARG A 70 7.60 -4.00 -0.61
CA ARG A 70 8.65 -2.97 -0.70
C ARG A 70 8.64 -2.24 -2.03
N LYS A 71 8.40 -2.93 -3.16
CA LYS A 71 8.25 -2.30 -4.48
C LYS A 71 7.04 -1.38 -4.53
N LEU A 72 5.91 -1.79 -3.94
CA LEU A 72 4.72 -0.94 -3.85
C LEU A 72 4.96 0.31 -2.99
N ILE A 73 5.63 0.17 -1.84
CA ILE A 73 6.01 1.30 -0.98
C ILE A 73 6.98 2.24 -1.70
N SER A 74 7.98 1.70 -2.41
CA SER A 74 8.88 2.49 -3.26
C SER A 74 8.09 3.27 -4.31
N LYS A 75 7.06 2.65 -4.91
CA LYS A 75 6.22 3.34 -5.89
C LYS A 75 5.43 4.49 -5.27
N PHE A 76 4.93 4.31 -4.04
CA PHE A 76 4.30 5.39 -3.29
C PHE A 76 5.28 6.54 -3.05
N ASP A 77 6.51 6.25 -2.63
CA ASP A 77 7.54 7.25 -2.37
C ASP A 77 7.91 8.06 -3.63
N GLU A 78 8.01 7.40 -4.78
CA GLU A 78 8.22 8.05 -6.09
C GLU A 78 7.08 9.03 -6.47
N ILE A 79 5.85 8.77 -6.03
CA ILE A 79 4.66 9.56 -6.38
C ILE A 79 4.49 10.74 -5.42
N ASP A 80 4.58 10.44 -4.13
CA ASP A 80 4.53 11.35 -2.99
C ASP A 80 5.05 10.61 -1.75
N PRO A 81 6.20 11.02 -1.15
CA PRO A 81 6.76 10.40 0.06
C PRO A 81 5.80 10.33 1.26
N ARG A 82 4.75 11.16 1.26
CA ARG A 82 3.73 11.17 2.33
C ARG A 82 2.59 10.20 2.08
N LEU A 83 2.49 9.61 0.89
CA LEU A 83 1.37 8.75 0.49
C LEU A 83 1.27 7.52 1.40
N TYR A 84 2.38 6.81 1.63
CA TYR A 84 2.36 5.62 2.47
C TYR A 84 2.02 5.91 3.94
N PRO A 85 2.68 6.88 4.63
CA PRO A 85 2.26 7.27 5.98
C PRO A 85 0.80 7.70 6.06
N ARG A 86 0.32 8.49 5.09
CA ARG A 86 -1.08 8.94 5.04
C ARG A 86 -2.05 7.77 4.85
N LEU A 87 -1.71 6.81 3.99
CA LEU A 87 -2.52 5.61 3.79
C LEU A 87 -2.74 4.84 5.11
N LEU A 88 -1.70 4.71 5.94
CA LEU A 88 -1.80 4.02 7.22
C LEU A 88 -2.74 4.74 8.20
N LEU A 89 -2.65 6.07 8.26
CA LEU A 89 -3.53 6.90 9.09
C LEU A 89 -4.98 6.82 8.61
N ASP A 90 -5.20 7.02 7.31
CA ASP A 90 -6.53 6.97 6.70
C ASP A 90 -7.20 5.59 6.91
N ILE A 91 -6.44 4.49 6.88
CA ILE A 91 -6.97 3.15 7.16
C ILE A 91 -7.35 2.98 8.63
N GLY A 92 -6.56 3.55 9.55
CA GLY A 92 -6.92 3.58 10.96
C GLY A 92 -8.26 4.28 11.19
N GLU A 93 -8.46 5.44 10.56
CA GLU A 93 -9.72 6.19 10.61
C GLU A 93 -10.88 5.40 9.99
N LEU A 94 -10.69 4.82 8.80
CA LEU A 94 -11.72 4.02 8.13
C LEU A 94 -12.16 2.82 8.97
N LYS A 95 -11.21 2.09 9.58
CA LYS A 95 -11.53 0.96 10.47
C LYS A 95 -12.29 1.42 11.71
N ALA A 96 -11.91 2.55 12.31
CA ALA A 96 -12.61 3.10 13.47
C ALA A 96 -14.06 3.50 13.13
N MET A 97 -14.26 4.13 11.97
CA MET A 97 -15.60 4.47 11.47
C MET A 97 -16.45 3.23 11.21
N ASP A 98 -15.87 2.18 10.60
CA ASP A 98 -16.57 0.93 10.32
C ASP A 98 -17.03 0.25 11.64
N ILE A 99 -16.18 0.25 12.69
CA ILE A 99 -16.54 -0.26 14.02
C ILE A 99 -17.68 0.56 14.64
N ALA A 100 -17.59 1.89 14.61
CA ALA A 100 -18.63 2.76 15.17
C ALA A 100 -19.97 2.59 14.45
N ALA A 101 -19.96 2.44 13.12
CA ALA A 101 -21.16 2.21 12.32
C ALA A 101 -21.81 0.84 12.61
N LEU A 102 -21.01 -0.19 12.93
CA LEU A 102 -21.53 -1.49 13.35
C LEU A 102 -22.19 -1.42 14.74
N ALA A 103 -21.56 -0.73 15.69
CA ALA A 103 -22.11 -0.55 17.04
C ALA A 103 -23.45 0.20 17.02
N ALA A 104 -23.54 1.29 16.25
CA ALA A 104 -24.77 2.07 16.14
C ALA A 104 -25.94 1.26 15.55
N LYS A 105 -25.66 0.33 14.63
CA LYS A 105 -26.69 -0.57 14.06
C LYS A 105 -27.19 -1.59 15.08
N GLN A 106 -26.30 -2.13 15.90
CA GLN A 106 -26.66 -3.08 16.95
C GLN A 106 -27.56 -2.41 18.01
N GLU A 107 -27.25 -1.17 18.40
CA GLU A 107 -28.10 -0.41 19.33
C GLU A 107 -29.51 -0.17 18.77
N THR A 108 -29.65 0.04 17.46
CA THR A 108 -30.99 0.22 16.84
C THR A 108 -31.75 -1.09 16.70
N GLU A 109 -31.08 -2.20 16.46
CA GLU A 109 -31.69 -3.54 16.36
C GLU A 109 -32.10 -4.10 17.74
N ASP A 110 -31.41 -3.73 18.81
CA ASP A 110 -31.73 -4.13 20.19
C ASP A 110 -32.86 -3.27 20.83
N GLU A 111 -33.18 -2.11 20.24
CA GLU A 111 -34.25 -1.20 20.68
C GLU A 111 -35.62 -1.45 19.99
N GLU A 112 -35.69 -2.31 18.95
CA GLU A 112 -36.92 -2.78 18.28
C GLU A 112 -37.45 -4.11 18.86
#